data_AF-A0A317KV09-F1
#
_entry.id   AF-A0A317KV09-F1
#
_cell.length_a   1.000
_cell.length_b   1.000
_cell.length_c   1.000
_cell.angle_alpha   90.00
_cell.angle_beta   90.00
_cell.angle_gamma   90.00
#
_symmetry.space_group_name_H-M   'P 1'
#
loop_
_entity.id
_entity.type
_entity.pdbx_description
1 polymer ?
#
loop_
_entity_poly.entity_id
_entity_poly.type
_entity_poly.pdbx_seq_one_letter_code
_entity_poly.pdbx_strand_id
1 'polypeptide(L)'
;MQLDQWAQDIREILAEWRESKILQPGDVFLVGCSTSEVAGERIGTSGSEEIAEMIFRELQFFKEQTGIHLAFQCCEHLNRAIVIEKEVMQKHNLGQVSVVPVRTAGGSMAAYAYKHLPDAVVVEHIQADAGMDIGETMIGMHLKHVAVPLRFKQRYIGRARVNQAMTRPKLIGGPRAKYE
;
A
#
# COMPACT_ATOMS: atom_id res chain seq x y z
N MET A 1 -5.06 18.64 -14.98
CA MET A 1 -3.70 18.75 -15.55
C MET A 1 -2.62 18.08 -14.70
N GLN A 2 -2.42 18.41 -13.41
CA GLN A 2 -1.46 17.67 -12.57
C GLN A 2 -2.02 16.34 -12.04
N LEU A 3 -3.28 16.35 -11.58
CA LEU A 3 -3.93 15.15 -11.04
C LEU A 3 -4.08 14.03 -12.09
N ASP A 4 -4.38 14.38 -13.34
CA ASP A 4 -4.51 13.42 -14.45
C ASP A 4 -3.18 12.74 -14.77
N GLN A 5 -2.07 13.49 -14.70
CA GLN A 5 -0.73 12.94 -14.88
C GLN A 5 -0.38 12.00 -13.73
N TRP A 6 -0.64 12.38 -12.47
CA TRP A 6 -0.39 11.50 -11.33
C TRP A 6 -1.26 10.24 -11.36
N ALA A 7 -2.50 10.35 -11.87
CA ALA A 7 -3.36 9.21 -12.13
C ALA A 7 -2.83 8.32 -13.26
N GLN A 8 -2.18 8.89 -14.28
CA GLN A 8 -1.48 8.12 -15.29
C GLN A 8 -0.24 7.41 -14.71
N ASP A 9 0.56 8.11 -13.92
CA ASP A 9 1.77 7.55 -13.28
C ASP A 9 1.44 6.31 -12.43
N ILE A 10 0.41 6.40 -11.57
CA ILE A 10 0.00 5.25 -10.75
C ILE A 10 -0.60 4.13 -11.61
N ARG A 11 -1.38 4.44 -12.65
CA ARG A 11 -1.93 3.43 -13.56
C ARG A 11 -0.85 2.65 -14.29
N GLU A 12 0.24 3.29 -14.70
CA GLU A 12 1.40 2.62 -15.30
C GLU A 12 2.06 1.65 -14.31
N ILE A 13 2.27 2.09 -13.07
CA ILE A 13 2.79 1.25 -12.00
C ILE A 13 1.88 0.03 -11.73
N LEU A 14 0.56 0.24 -11.65
CA LEU A 14 -0.42 -0.82 -11.43
C LEU A 14 -0.53 -1.77 -12.63
N ALA A 15 -0.32 -1.27 -13.85
CA ALA A 15 -0.21 -2.11 -15.04
C ALA A 15 1.02 -3.02 -14.96
N GLU A 16 2.18 -2.50 -14.57
CA GLU A 16 3.39 -3.31 -14.36
C GLU A 16 3.19 -4.40 -13.29
N TRP A 17 2.47 -4.09 -12.20
CA TRP A 17 2.04 -5.11 -11.22
C TRP A 17 1.22 -6.22 -11.85
N ARG A 18 0.21 -5.88 -12.66
CA ARG A 18 -0.63 -6.89 -13.35
C ARG A 18 0.18 -7.74 -14.33
N GLU A 19 1.02 -7.10 -15.12
CA GLU A 19 1.87 -7.77 -16.12
C GLU A 19 2.88 -8.72 -15.48
N SER A 20 3.35 -8.41 -14.26
CA SER A 20 4.29 -9.26 -13.52
C SER A 20 3.71 -10.62 -13.14
N LYS A 21 2.38 -10.74 -13.03
CA LYS A 21 1.66 -11.95 -12.55
C LYS A 21 2.15 -12.49 -11.21
N ILE A 22 2.71 -11.62 -10.36
CA ILE A 22 3.23 -11.98 -9.05
C ILE A 22 2.10 -12.12 -8.03
N LEU A 23 1.06 -11.30 -8.15
CA LEU A 23 -0.07 -11.27 -7.21
C LEU A 23 -1.10 -12.36 -7.52
N GLN A 24 -1.67 -12.90 -6.45
CA GLN A 24 -2.77 -13.86 -6.50
C GLN A 24 -4.03 -13.28 -5.83
N PRO A 25 -5.23 -13.72 -6.26
CA PRO A 25 -6.46 -13.39 -5.54
C PRO A 25 -6.36 -13.80 -4.06
N GLY A 26 -6.71 -12.89 -3.16
CA GLY A 26 -6.63 -13.06 -1.72
C GLY A 26 -5.31 -12.63 -1.07
N ASP A 27 -4.29 -12.24 -1.85
CA ASP A 27 -3.05 -11.65 -1.30
C ASP A 27 -3.33 -10.33 -0.60
N VAL A 28 -2.59 -10.05 0.48
CA VAL A 28 -2.62 -8.74 1.12
C VAL A 28 -1.60 -7.82 0.46
N PHE A 29 -2.08 -6.72 -0.11
CA PHE A 29 -1.29 -5.69 -0.77
C PHE A 29 -1.26 -4.42 0.09
N LEU A 30 -0.08 -4.12 0.64
CA LEU A 30 0.12 -2.99 1.54
C LEU A 30 0.52 -1.73 0.78
N VAL A 31 -0.10 -0.61 1.12
CA VAL A 31 0.20 0.72 0.59
C VAL A 31 0.66 1.63 1.72
N GLY A 32 1.91 2.07 1.65
CA GLY A 32 2.41 3.23 2.38
C GLY A 32 2.41 4.43 1.44
N CYS A 33 1.90 5.58 1.88
CA CYS A 33 1.75 6.73 0.99
C CYS A 33 1.87 8.07 1.71
N SER A 34 2.77 8.92 1.21
CA SER A 34 2.87 10.32 1.58
C SER A 34 2.32 11.21 0.45
N THR A 35 1.13 11.77 0.64
CA THR A 35 0.51 12.67 -0.37
C THR A 35 1.26 13.99 -0.51
N SER A 36 1.98 14.44 0.52
CA SER A 36 2.83 15.63 0.44
C SER A 36 4.06 15.41 -0.42
N GLU A 37 4.63 14.19 -0.41
CA GLU A 37 5.74 13.83 -1.29
C GLU A 37 5.28 13.72 -2.75
N VAL A 38 4.06 13.24 -3.02
CA VAL A 38 3.50 13.19 -4.39
C VAL A 38 3.44 14.61 -4.98
N ALA A 39 2.97 15.56 -4.17
CA ALA A 39 2.91 16.97 -4.52
C ALA A 39 4.31 17.62 -4.64
N GLY A 40 5.23 17.23 -3.76
CA GLY A 40 6.61 17.72 -3.73
C GLY A 40 6.79 19.10 -3.10
N GLU A 41 6.05 19.39 -2.02
CA GLU A 41 6.00 20.62 -1.19
C GLU A 41 4.83 21.60 -1.45
N ARG A 42 4.30 22.15 -0.34
CA ARG A 42 3.21 23.14 -0.23
C ARG A 42 1.97 22.86 -1.07
N ILE A 43 1.21 21.86 -0.63
CA ILE A 43 -0.21 21.73 -0.98
C ILE A 43 -1.08 21.99 0.26
N GLY A 44 -2.16 22.75 0.08
CA GLY A 44 -3.16 22.96 1.13
C GLY A 44 -3.92 21.66 1.45
N THR A 45 -4.75 21.71 2.50
CA THR A 45 -5.53 20.55 2.95
C THR A 45 -6.33 19.87 1.83
N SER A 46 -7.00 20.64 0.96
CA SER A 46 -7.81 20.12 -0.16
C SER A 46 -7.00 19.25 -1.11
N GLY A 47 -5.83 19.73 -1.56
CA GLY A 47 -5.04 18.99 -2.55
C GLY A 47 -4.46 17.68 -2.00
N SER A 48 -4.23 17.59 -0.69
CA SER A 48 -3.78 16.32 -0.08
C SER A 48 -4.89 15.26 -0.04
N GLU A 49 -6.15 15.69 0.09
CA GLU A 49 -7.31 14.80 0.05
C GLU A 49 -7.63 14.39 -1.39
N GLU A 50 -7.53 15.30 -2.36
CA GLU A 50 -7.70 15.00 -3.79
C GLU A 50 -6.66 13.98 -4.29
N ILE A 51 -5.40 14.08 -3.83
CA ILE A 51 -4.37 13.08 -4.15
C ILE A 51 -4.72 11.72 -3.53
N ALA A 52 -5.14 11.70 -2.26
CA ALA A 52 -5.52 10.46 -1.58
C ALA A 52 -6.72 9.80 -2.27
N GLU A 53 -7.74 10.58 -2.65
CA GLU A 53 -8.91 10.12 -3.40
C GLU A 53 -8.51 9.50 -4.73
N MET A 54 -7.69 10.21 -5.52
CA MET A 54 -7.23 9.72 -6.81
C MET A 54 -6.48 8.40 -6.66
N ILE A 55 -5.50 8.33 -5.76
CA ILE A 55 -4.71 7.10 -5.52
C ILE A 55 -5.62 5.97 -5.03
N PHE A 56 -6.54 6.24 -4.10
CA PHE A 56 -7.49 5.26 -3.58
C PHE A 56 -8.35 4.67 -4.70
N ARG A 57 -8.88 5.52 -5.58
CA ARG A 57 -9.74 5.08 -6.68
C ARG A 57 -9.00 4.15 -7.64
N GLU A 58 -7.78 4.50 -8.05
CA GLU A 58 -6.98 3.64 -8.94
C GLU A 58 -6.62 2.31 -8.26
N LEU A 59 -6.36 2.32 -6.95
CA LEU A 59 -6.13 1.10 -6.17
C LEU A 59 -7.39 0.22 -6.05
N GLN A 60 -8.59 0.81 -5.93
CA GLN A 60 -9.84 0.04 -5.92
C GLN A 60 -10.08 -0.67 -7.25
N PHE A 61 -9.87 0.01 -8.39
CA PHE A 61 -9.95 -0.65 -9.70
C PHE A 61 -8.93 -1.79 -9.82
N PHE A 62 -7.71 -1.59 -9.31
CA PHE A 62 -6.70 -2.63 -9.28
C PHE A 62 -7.09 -3.81 -8.38
N LYS A 63 -7.71 -3.54 -7.22
CA LYS A 63 -8.29 -4.57 -6.34
C LYS A 63 -9.32 -5.42 -7.09
N GLU A 64 -10.27 -4.78 -7.78
CA GLU A 64 -11.31 -5.48 -8.55
C GLU A 64 -10.72 -6.39 -9.64
N GLN A 65 -9.65 -5.95 -10.30
CA GLN A 65 -9.00 -6.70 -11.38
C GLN A 65 -8.15 -7.88 -10.91
N THR A 66 -7.64 -7.83 -9.67
CA THR A 66 -6.65 -8.79 -9.16
C THR A 66 -7.18 -9.69 -8.05
N GLY A 67 -8.24 -9.27 -7.35
CA GLY A 67 -8.82 -9.99 -6.23
C GLY A 67 -8.01 -9.90 -4.94
N ILE A 68 -7.03 -8.99 -4.84
CA ILE A 68 -6.23 -8.77 -3.62
C ILE A 68 -7.06 -8.10 -2.50
N HIS A 69 -6.51 -8.07 -1.30
CA HIS A 69 -6.97 -7.24 -0.20
C HIS A 69 -6.05 -6.02 -0.04
N LEU A 70 -6.62 -4.81 -0.03
CA LEU A 70 -5.84 -3.59 0.18
C LEU A 70 -5.65 -3.32 1.68
N ALA A 71 -4.44 -2.89 2.04
CA ALA A 71 -4.08 -2.44 3.37
C ALA A 71 -3.37 -1.09 3.30
N PHE A 72 -3.70 -0.17 4.20
CA PHE A 72 -3.17 1.20 4.14
C PHE A 72 -2.44 1.56 5.45
N GLN A 73 -1.16 1.87 5.34
CA GLN A 73 -0.32 2.23 6.48
C GLN A 73 -0.61 3.67 6.93
N CYS A 74 -0.88 3.84 8.23
CA CYS A 74 -0.89 5.16 8.85
C CYS A 74 0.52 5.74 8.99
N CYS A 75 0.64 7.06 9.18
CA CYS A 75 1.92 7.65 9.55
C CYS A 75 2.39 7.23 10.96
N GLU A 76 3.60 7.64 11.32
CA GLU A 76 4.25 7.35 12.60
C GLU A 76 3.49 7.85 13.83
N HIS A 77 2.62 8.87 13.69
CA HIS A 77 1.79 9.36 14.79
C HIS A 77 0.77 8.32 15.29
N LEU A 78 0.40 7.35 14.44
CA LEU A 78 -0.42 6.20 14.82
C LEU A 78 0.40 4.91 14.79
N ASN A 79 1.71 5.00 15.05
CA ASN A 79 2.63 3.88 15.13
C ASN A 79 2.64 2.97 13.89
N ARG A 80 2.31 3.53 12.71
CA ARG A 80 2.19 2.76 11.46
C ARG A 80 1.15 1.64 11.55
N ALA A 81 0.11 1.83 12.37
CA ALA A 81 -1.06 0.98 12.37
C ALA A 81 -1.72 0.95 10.98
N ILE A 82 -2.46 -0.11 10.68
CA ILE A 82 -2.90 -0.40 9.31
C ILE A 82 -4.41 -0.37 9.22
N VAL A 83 -4.95 0.39 8.26
CA VAL A 83 -6.36 0.40 7.91
C VAL A 83 -6.65 -0.73 6.92
N ILE A 84 -7.63 -1.58 7.26
CA ILE A 84 -8.10 -2.71 6.44
C ILE A 84 -9.61 -2.90 6.59
N GLU A 85 -10.21 -3.71 5.72
CA GLU A 85 -11.57 -4.22 5.89
C GLU A 85 -11.62 -5.24 7.05
N LYS A 86 -12.70 -5.21 7.84
CA LYS A 86 -12.88 -6.11 9.00
C LYS A 86 -12.79 -7.59 8.65
N GLU A 87 -13.25 -7.98 7.46
CA GLU A 87 -13.13 -9.37 6.98
C GLU A 87 -11.67 -9.81 6.90
N VAL A 88 -10.78 -8.95 6.39
CA VAL A 88 -9.34 -9.24 6.29
C VAL A 88 -8.72 -9.39 7.68
N MET A 89 -9.09 -8.52 8.63
CA MET A 89 -8.66 -8.64 10.02
C MET A 89 -9.04 -9.99 10.62
N GLN A 90 -10.29 -10.43 10.43
CA GLN A 90 -10.79 -11.70 10.96
C GLN A 90 -10.10 -12.90 10.29
N LYS A 91 -10.03 -12.90 8.96
CA LYS A 91 -9.40 -13.96 8.16
C LYS A 91 -7.93 -14.19 8.54
N HIS A 92 -7.22 -13.13 8.89
CA HIS A 92 -5.80 -13.18 9.26
C HIS A 92 -5.55 -13.16 10.79
N ASN A 93 -6.61 -13.18 11.60
CA ASN A 93 -6.55 -13.14 13.08
C ASN A 93 -5.66 -11.98 13.61
N LEU A 94 -5.88 -10.78 13.06
CA LEU A 94 -5.07 -9.60 13.39
C LEU A 94 -5.62 -8.86 14.62
N GLY A 95 -4.72 -8.30 15.43
CA GLY A 95 -5.07 -7.51 16.61
C GLY A 95 -5.63 -6.14 16.24
N GLN A 96 -6.92 -5.93 16.46
CA GLN A 96 -7.57 -4.63 16.28
C GLN A 96 -7.10 -3.63 17.34
N VAL A 97 -6.88 -2.38 16.93
CA VAL A 97 -6.62 -1.24 17.82
C VAL A 97 -7.72 -0.19 17.65
N SER A 98 -7.94 0.62 18.69
CA SER A 98 -8.99 1.63 18.70
C SER A 98 -8.44 3.01 18.33
N VAL A 99 -8.67 3.43 17.10
CA VAL A 99 -8.39 4.78 16.61
C VAL A 99 -9.20 5.07 15.35
N VAL A 100 -9.53 6.34 15.13
CA VAL A 100 -10.03 6.84 13.85
C VAL A 100 -8.92 7.69 13.23
N PRO A 101 -8.27 7.23 12.15
CA PRO A 101 -7.22 8.01 11.49
C PRO A 101 -7.78 9.32 10.94
N VAL A 102 -7.07 10.40 11.19
CA VAL A 102 -7.36 11.72 10.63
C VAL A 102 -6.14 12.22 9.89
N ARG A 103 -6.33 13.19 8.98
CA ARG A 103 -5.23 13.71 8.17
C ARG A 103 -4.03 14.16 9.01
N THR A 104 -4.27 14.81 10.14
CA THR A 104 -3.23 15.33 11.05
C THR A 104 -2.61 14.27 11.96
N ALA A 105 -3.20 13.08 12.07
CA ALA A 105 -2.72 11.96 12.86
C ALA A 105 -3.18 10.66 12.19
N GLY A 106 -2.33 10.12 11.32
CA GLY A 106 -2.61 8.97 10.45
C GLY A 106 -2.26 9.23 8.98
N GLY A 107 -2.35 10.48 8.53
CA GLY A 107 -2.06 10.89 7.15
C GLY A 107 -3.28 10.81 6.22
N SER A 108 -3.26 11.57 5.12
CA SER A 108 -4.40 11.70 4.20
C SER A 108 -4.84 10.36 3.61
N MET A 109 -3.89 9.52 3.20
CA MET A 109 -4.20 8.25 2.54
C MET A 109 -4.95 7.29 3.47
N ALA A 110 -4.41 7.03 4.67
CA ALA A 110 -5.05 6.13 5.62
C ALA A 110 -6.39 6.68 6.14
N ALA A 111 -6.48 7.98 6.39
CA ALA A 111 -7.74 8.63 6.78
C ALA A 111 -8.80 8.54 5.67
N TYR A 112 -8.40 8.71 4.41
CA TYR A 112 -9.31 8.55 3.27
C TYR A 112 -9.76 7.09 3.15
N ALA A 113 -8.82 6.13 3.23
CA ALA A 113 -9.15 4.71 3.18
C ALA A 113 -10.12 4.29 4.29
N TYR A 114 -9.91 4.75 5.53
CA TYR A 114 -10.78 4.42 6.67
C TYR A 114 -12.23 4.88 6.46
N LYS A 115 -12.43 6.04 5.81
CA LYS A 115 -13.77 6.55 5.51
C LYS A 115 -14.49 5.79 4.39
N HIS A 116 -13.75 5.20 3.46
CA HIS A 116 -14.31 4.68 2.20
C HIS A 116 -14.26 3.15 2.07
N LEU A 117 -13.45 2.47 2.89
CA LEU A 117 -13.49 1.01 2.97
C LEU A 117 -14.74 0.54 3.71
N PRO A 118 -15.40 -0.53 3.24
CA PRO A 118 -16.53 -1.12 3.96
C PRO A 118 -16.05 -1.71 5.29
N ASP A 119 -16.76 -1.41 6.38
CA ASP A 119 -16.44 -1.88 7.73
C ASP A 119 -14.95 -1.75 8.07
N ALA A 120 -14.38 -0.58 7.80
CA ALA A 120 -12.97 -0.31 8.04
C ALA A 120 -12.61 -0.47 9.53
N VAL A 121 -11.47 -1.12 9.77
CA VAL A 121 -10.86 -1.27 11.10
C VAL A 121 -9.38 -0.92 11.03
N VAL A 122 -8.80 -0.64 12.19
CA VAL A 122 -7.35 -0.41 12.33
C VAL A 122 -6.74 -1.57 13.10
N VAL A 123 -5.62 -2.11 12.61
CA VAL A 123 -4.85 -3.17 13.26
C VAL A 123 -3.45 -2.71 13.61
N GLU A 124 -2.88 -3.29 14.66
CA GLU A 124 -1.53 -2.95 15.14
C GLU A 124 -0.45 -3.33 14.11
N HIS A 125 -0.55 -4.55 13.56
CA HIS A 125 0.44 -5.13 12.67
C HIS A 125 -0.22 -6.00 11.60
N ILE A 126 0.47 -6.20 10.48
CA ILE A 126 0.07 -7.09 9.40
C ILE A 126 1.31 -7.75 8.79
N GLN A 127 1.10 -8.88 8.12
CA GLN A 127 2.09 -9.54 7.28
C GLN A 127 1.55 -9.61 5.85
N ALA A 128 1.95 -8.65 5.02
CA ALA A 128 1.52 -8.49 3.63
C ALA A 128 2.36 -9.32 2.66
N ASP A 129 1.73 -9.75 1.58
CA ASP A 129 2.32 -10.57 0.51
C ASP A 129 3.12 -9.73 -0.49
N ALA A 130 2.70 -8.49 -0.67
CA ALA A 130 3.37 -7.48 -1.48
C ALA A 130 3.03 -6.07 -0.97
N GLY A 131 3.74 -5.07 -1.48
CA GLY A 131 3.36 -3.70 -1.20
C GLY A 131 4.06 -2.65 -2.04
N MET A 132 3.47 -1.47 -1.98
CA MET A 132 3.87 -0.24 -2.65
C MET A 132 4.09 0.87 -1.62
N ASP A 133 5.29 1.44 -1.64
CA ASP A 133 5.67 2.57 -0.79
C ASP A 133 5.83 3.83 -1.67
N ILE A 134 4.90 4.77 -1.52
CA ILE A 134 4.85 6.03 -2.26
C ILE A 134 5.36 7.15 -1.36
N GLY A 135 6.54 7.68 -1.66
CA GLY A 135 7.17 8.75 -0.87
C GLY A 135 7.96 8.23 0.33
N GLU A 136 8.58 7.06 0.20
CA GLU A 136 9.60 6.53 1.14
C GLU A 136 9.12 6.46 2.60
N THR A 137 7.86 6.06 2.79
CA THR A 137 7.23 5.91 4.10
C THR A 137 7.71 4.69 4.87
N MET A 138 8.45 3.77 4.25
CA MET A 138 8.93 2.50 4.82
C MET A 138 7.80 1.55 5.20
N ILE A 139 7.61 0.50 4.38
CA ILE A 139 6.59 -0.55 4.60
C ILE A 139 7.19 -1.93 4.97
N GLY A 140 8.53 -2.02 5.01
CA GLY A 140 9.23 -3.31 5.13
C GLY A 140 8.94 -4.09 6.42
N MET A 141 8.58 -3.39 7.50
CA MET A 141 8.20 -4.01 8.78
C MET A 141 6.90 -4.81 8.70
N HIS A 142 6.12 -4.62 7.64
CA HIS A 142 4.82 -5.27 7.44
C HIS A 142 4.83 -6.31 6.32
N LEU A 143 5.95 -6.52 5.64
CA LEU A 143 6.05 -7.53 4.58
C LEU A 143 6.42 -8.89 5.18
N LYS A 144 5.84 -9.97 4.66
CA LYS A 144 6.27 -11.34 4.96
C LYS A 144 7.76 -11.52 4.62
N HIS A 145 8.43 -12.37 5.38
CA HIS A 145 9.76 -12.81 5.00
C HIS A 145 9.66 -13.85 3.87
N VAL A 146 10.36 -13.70 2.74
CA VAL A 146 11.45 -12.75 2.43
C VAL A 146 10.96 -11.67 1.46
N ALA A 147 11.05 -10.40 1.86
CA ALA A 147 10.78 -9.27 0.96
C ALA A 147 11.83 -9.18 -0.15
N VAL A 148 11.36 -9.01 -1.40
CA VAL A 148 12.18 -8.89 -2.60
C VAL A 148 11.74 -7.63 -3.35
N PRO A 149 12.62 -6.65 -3.55
CA PRO A 149 12.26 -5.42 -4.24
C PRO A 149 12.01 -5.68 -5.73
N LEU A 150 10.98 -5.04 -6.27
CA LEU A 150 10.70 -5.01 -7.71
C LEU A 150 11.24 -3.72 -8.33
N ARG A 151 11.64 -3.81 -9.61
CA ARG A 151 12.29 -2.72 -10.36
C ARG A 151 11.46 -2.36 -11.58
N PHE A 152 10.35 -1.67 -11.33
CA PHE A 152 9.46 -1.18 -12.38
C PHE A 152 10.08 -0.03 -13.17
N LYS A 153 9.57 0.19 -14.38
CA LYS A 153 9.95 1.27 -15.28
C LYS A 153 9.45 2.60 -14.73
N GLN A 154 8.18 2.67 -14.37
CA GLN A 154 7.61 3.84 -13.71
C GLN A 154 7.98 3.79 -12.21
N ARG A 155 8.68 4.84 -11.74
CA ARG A 155 9.29 4.88 -10.40
C ARG A 155 8.85 6.06 -9.56
N TYR A 156 7.96 6.88 -10.09
CA TYR A 156 7.50 8.10 -9.44
C TYR A 156 5.99 8.27 -9.66
N ILE A 157 5.33 8.89 -8.71
CA ILE A 157 4.00 9.47 -8.86
C ILE A 157 4.15 10.94 -8.48
N GLY A 158 4.04 11.84 -9.45
CA GLY A 158 4.44 13.22 -9.23
C GLY A 158 5.91 13.30 -8.77
N ARG A 159 6.15 13.90 -7.59
CA ARG A 159 7.50 13.98 -7.01
C ARG A 159 7.84 12.82 -6.06
N ALA A 160 6.87 12.00 -5.66
CA ALA A 160 7.10 10.88 -4.76
C ALA A 160 7.78 9.74 -5.50
N ARG A 161 8.91 9.27 -4.97
CA ARG A 161 9.51 8.01 -5.39
C ARG A 161 8.63 6.84 -4.95
N VAL A 162 8.47 5.86 -5.82
CA VAL A 162 7.73 4.63 -5.53
C VAL A 162 8.69 3.45 -5.43
N ASN A 163 8.64 2.76 -4.30
CA ASN A 163 9.34 1.50 -4.07
C ASN A 163 8.32 0.36 -4.01
N GLN A 164 8.62 -0.73 -4.71
CA GLN A 164 7.75 -1.91 -4.80
C GLN A 164 8.47 -3.11 -4.21
N ALA A 165 7.74 -3.98 -3.53
CA ALA A 165 8.26 -5.25 -3.07
C ALA A 165 7.20 -6.35 -3.11
N MET A 166 7.61 -7.53 -3.54
CA MET A 166 6.88 -8.78 -3.33
C MET A 166 7.51 -9.54 -2.17
N THR A 167 6.91 -10.64 -1.77
CA THR A 167 7.51 -11.58 -0.82
C THR A 167 7.60 -12.98 -1.45
N ARG A 168 8.56 -13.77 -0.97
CA ARG A 168 8.72 -15.17 -1.40
C ARG A 168 9.05 -16.08 -0.22
N PRO A 169 8.79 -17.39 -0.34
CA PRO A 169 9.26 -18.36 0.63
C PRO A 169 10.78 -18.29 0.84
N LYS A 170 11.20 -18.57 2.07
CA LYS A 170 12.62 -18.76 2.38
C LYS A 170 13.14 -19.99 1.60
N LEU A 171 14.23 -19.80 0.86
CA LEU A 171 15.00 -20.94 0.36
C LEU A 171 15.77 -21.53 1.54
N ILE A 172 15.48 -22.78 1.87
CA ILE A 172 16.08 -23.50 2.99
C ILE A 172 16.66 -24.83 2.52
N GLY A 173 17.78 -25.25 3.11
CA GLY A 173 18.40 -26.51 2.79
C GLY A 173 19.91 -26.49 2.98
N GLY A 174 20.50 -27.66 3.24
CA GLY A 174 21.95 -27.82 3.34
C GLY A 174 22.64 -27.82 1.97
N PRO A 175 23.96 -28.11 1.92
CA PRO A 175 24.79 -27.97 0.71
C PRO A 175 24.36 -28.77 -0.53
N ARG A 176 23.43 -29.73 -0.37
CA ARG A 176 22.93 -30.61 -1.44
C ARG A 176 21.53 -30.20 -1.93
N ALA A 177 20.93 -29.16 -1.36
CA ALA A 177 19.62 -28.70 -1.74
C ALA A 177 19.64 -28.16 -3.17
N LYS A 178 18.57 -28.45 -3.90
CA LYS A 178 18.27 -27.93 -5.24
C LYS A 178 16.88 -27.33 -5.19
N TYR A 179 16.69 -26.21 -5.88
CA TYR A 179 15.43 -25.48 -5.93
C TYR A 179 14.84 -25.46 -7.35
N GLU A 180 15.64 -25.97 -8.31
CA GLU A 180 15.35 -26.36 -9.69
C GLU A 180 16.30 -27.51 -10.07
#